data_AF-A3U963-F1
#
_entry.id   AF-A3U963-F1
#
_cell.length_a   1.000
_cell.length_b   1.000
_cell.length_c   1.000
_cell.angle_alpha   90.00
_cell.angle_beta   90.00
_cell.angle_gamma   90.00
#
_symmetry.space_group_name_H-M   'P 1'
#
loop_
_entity.id
_entity.type
_entity.pdbx_description
1 polymer ?
#
loop_
_entity_poly.entity_id
_entity_poly.type
_entity_poly.pdbx_seq_one_letter_code
_entity_poly.pdbx_strand_id
1 'polypeptide(L)'
;MNIRVLNENKGVKIASNIALLMSLLILLFDHLRYLHTALNLDNPLISKDLIFYANKSYILGGIFLILGIIGLSIFRILKLNLIGLISIILFIIIYLLTTNGLFN
;
A
#
# COMPACT_ATOMS: atom_id res chain seq x y z
N MET A 1 0.12 24.81 -19.17
CA MET A 1 0.83 24.91 -17.87
C MET A 1 1.88 23.79 -17.82
N ASN A 2 3.15 24.12 -17.59
CA ASN A 2 4.26 23.17 -17.78
C ASN A 2 4.36 22.20 -16.57
N ILE A 3 4.38 20.88 -16.81
CA ILE A 3 4.37 19.83 -15.76
C ILE A 3 5.54 19.99 -14.78
N ARG A 4 6.68 20.52 -15.26
CA ARG A 4 7.85 20.85 -14.44
C ARG A 4 7.53 21.84 -13.32
N VAL A 5 6.77 22.90 -13.63
CA VAL A 5 6.40 23.95 -12.66
C VAL A 5 5.44 23.39 -11.60
N LEU A 6 4.56 22.47 -11.99
CA LEU A 6 3.67 21.76 -11.08
C LEU A 6 4.43 20.80 -10.15
N ASN A 7 5.41 20.05 -10.65
CA ASN A 7 6.25 19.15 -9.83
C ASN A 7 7.10 19.89 -8.79
N GLU A 8 7.45 21.15 -9.06
CA GLU A 8 8.26 21.96 -8.16
C GLU A 8 7.44 22.73 -7.11
N ASN A 9 6.12 22.81 -7.29
CA ASN A 9 5.20 23.47 -6.38
C ASN A 9 5.30 22.86 -4.96
N LYS A 10 5.44 23.73 -3.95
CA LYS A 10 5.50 23.33 -2.54
C LYS A 10 4.26 22.52 -2.12
N GLY A 11 3.08 22.87 -2.62
CA GLY A 11 1.83 22.15 -2.32
C GLY A 11 1.85 20.71 -2.83
N VAL A 12 2.33 20.48 -4.05
CA VAL A 12 2.43 19.13 -4.65
C VAL A 12 3.44 18.27 -3.89
N LYS A 13 4.57 18.86 -3.48
CA LYS A 13 5.56 18.16 -2.64
C LYS A 13 4.99 17.75 -1.29
N ILE A 14 4.28 18.65 -0.60
CA ILE A 14 3.65 18.36 0.69
C ILE A 14 2.59 17.27 0.52
N ALA A 15 1.72 17.38 -0.48
CA ALA A 15 0.69 16.38 -0.77
C ALA A 15 1.31 15.00 -1.05
N SER A 16 2.40 14.93 -1.83
CA SER A 16 3.09 13.67 -2.11
C SER A 16 3.72 13.04 -0.86
N ASN A 17 4.21 13.86 0.08
CA ASN A 17 4.76 13.38 1.34
C ASN A 17 3.68 12.86 2.28
N ILE A 18 2.55 13.56 2.38
CA ILE A 18 1.39 13.12 3.16
C ILE A 18 0.87 11.80 2.61
N ALA A 19 0.77 11.67 1.29
CA ALA A 19 0.30 10.45 0.65
C ALA A 19 1.26 9.27 0.91
N LEU A 20 2.58 9.50 0.86
CA LEU A 20 3.58 8.51 1.26
C LEU A 20 3.43 8.06 2.72
N LEU A 21 3.26 9.01 3.63
CA LEU A 21 3.07 8.73 5.05
C LEU A 21 1.80 7.89 5.29
N MET A 22 0.71 8.23 4.61
CA MET A 22 -0.53 7.46 4.66
C MET A 22 -0.33 6.03 4.16
N SER A 23 0.37 5.82 3.04
CA SER A 23 0.66 4.47 2.54
C SER A 23 1.49 3.64 3.52
N LEU A 24 2.48 4.25 4.19
CA LEU A 24 3.26 3.59 5.24
C LEU A 24 2.40 3.21 6.45
N LEU A 25 1.50 4.10 6.87
CA LEU A 25 0.57 3.82 7.98
C LEU A 25 -0.40 2.67 7.64
N ILE A 26 -0.90 2.62 6.41
CA ILE A 26 -1.75 1.52 5.93
C ILE A 26 -0.98 0.20 5.99
N LEU A 27 0.28 0.19 5.55
CA LEU A 27 1.14 -1.00 5.62
C LEU A 27 1.37 -1.47 7.05
N LEU A 28 1.64 -0.54 7.97
CA LEU A 28 1.81 -0.86 9.37
C LEU A 28 0.53 -1.44 9.98
N PHE A 29 -0.62 -0.86 9.65
CA PHE A 29 -1.92 -1.33 10.14
C PHE A 29 -2.25 -2.73 9.61
N ASP A 30 -2.00 -2.99 8.32
CA ASP A 30 -2.25 -4.31 7.73
C ASP A 30 -1.29 -5.37 8.30
N HIS A 31 -0.04 -4.99 8.59
CA HIS A 31 0.90 -5.86 9.28
C HIS A 31 0.46 -6.18 10.72
N LEU A 32 -0.06 -5.19 11.46
CA LEU A 32 -0.64 -5.41 12.79
C LEU A 32 -1.88 -6.30 12.73
N ARG A 33 -2.74 -6.11 11.72
CA ARG A 33 -3.91 -6.96 11.50
C ARG A 33 -3.50 -8.39 11.19
N TYR A 34 -2.49 -8.58 10.35
CA TYR A 34 -1.89 -9.89 10.07
C TYR A 34 -1.35 -10.53 11.36
N LEU A 35 -0.55 -9.83 12.15
CA LEU A 35 0.01 -10.34 13.41
C LEU A 35 -1.09 -10.77 14.39
N HIS A 36 -2.11 -9.94 14.57
CA HIS A 36 -3.25 -10.26 15.42
C HIS A 36 -4.05 -11.47 14.89
N THR A 37 -4.22 -11.58 13.58
CA THR A 37 -4.91 -12.72 12.96
C THR A 37 -4.06 -13.98 13.07
N ALA A 38 -2.75 -13.91 12.79
CA ALA A 38 -1.81 -15.01 12.91
C ALA A 38 -1.74 -15.57 14.34
N LEU A 39 -1.72 -14.70 15.35
CA LEU A 39 -1.78 -15.09 16.76
C LEU A 39 -3.09 -15.83 17.12
N ASN A 40 -4.20 -15.49 16.45
CA ASN A 40 -5.47 -16.21 16.62
C ASN A 40 -5.54 -17.51 15.79
N LEU A 41 -4.76 -17.62 14.71
CA LEU A 41 -4.68 -18.79 13.83
C LEU A 41 -3.82 -19.93 14.41
N ASP A 42 -3.10 -19.69 15.51
CA ASP A 42 -2.46 -20.75 16.31
C ASP A 42 -3.47 -21.58 17.13
N ASN A 43 -4.76 -21.25 17.07
CA ASN A 43 -5.81 -22.04 17.68
C ASN A 43 -5.97 -23.38 16.92
N PRO A 44 -5.77 -24.54 17.59
CA PRO A 44 -5.85 -25.87 16.96
C PRO A 44 -7.25 -26.21 16.41
N LEU A 45 -8.28 -25.43 16.76
CA LEU A 45 -9.65 -25.59 16.27
C LEU A 45 -9.87 -25.00 14.86
N ILE A 46 -8.93 -24.20 14.34
CA ILE A 46 -9.05 -23.58 13.02
C ILE A 46 -8.48 -24.52 11.95
N SER A 47 -9.22 -24.74 10.87
CA SER A 47 -8.74 -25.59 9.77
C SER A 47 -7.50 -24.99 9.11
N LYS A 48 -6.52 -25.83 8.81
CA LYS A 48 -5.26 -25.42 8.16
C LYS A 48 -5.49 -24.72 6.81
N ASP A 49 -6.58 -25.07 6.13
CA ASP A 49 -6.97 -24.45 4.87
C ASP A 49 -7.40 -22.98 5.05
N LEU A 50 -8.14 -22.66 6.12
CA LEU A 50 -8.50 -21.27 6.43
C LEU A 50 -7.26 -20.44 6.77
N ILE A 51 -6.30 -21.01 7.50
CA ILE A 51 -5.02 -20.36 7.83
C ILE A 51 -4.24 -20.05 6.54
N PHE A 52 -4.18 -21.00 5.61
CA PHE A 52 -3.48 -20.83 4.33
C PHE A 52 -4.12 -19.75 3.45
N TYR A 53 -5.44 -19.75 3.31
CA TYR A 53 -6.16 -18.76 2.50
C TYR A 53 -6.04 -17.34 3.09
N ALA A 54 -6.16 -17.20 4.41
CA ALA A 54 -5.98 -15.93 5.08
C ALA A 54 -4.57 -15.39 4.84
N ASN A 55 -3.53 -16.18 5.15
CA ASN A 55 -2.13 -15.76 4.99
C ASN A 55 -1.78 -15.40 3.55
N LYS A 56 -2.28 -16.14 2.56
CA LYS A 56 -2.02 -15.86 1.14
C LYS A 56 -2.51 -14.47 0.73
N SER A 57 -3.70 -14.07 1.16
CA SER A 57 -4.28 -12.76 0.83
C SER A 57 -3.50 -11.61 1.46
N TYR A 58 -3.05 -11.77 2.71
CA TYR A 58 -2.21 -10.78 3.40
C TYR A 58 -0.84 -10.62 2.76
N ILE A 59 -0.19 -11.73 2.39
CA ILE A 59 1.14 -11.70 1.76
C ILE A 59 1.08 -10.98 0.40
N LEU A 60 0.07 -11.28 -0.42
CA LEU A 60 -0.13 -10.61 -1.71
C LEU A 60 -0.39 -9.11 -1.54
N GLY A 61 -1.29 -8.72 -0.62
CA GLY A 61 -1.56 -7.32 -0.32
C GLY A 61 -0.32 -6.54 0.13
N GLY A 62 0.48 -7.15 1.02
CA GLY A 62 1.74 -6.57 1.50
C GLY A 62 2.79 -6.39 0.40
N ILE A 63 2.97 -7.37 -0.49
CA ILE A 63 3.92 -7.29 -1.61
C ILE A 63 3.55 -6.14 -2.55
N PHE A 64 2.28 -6.02 -2.92
CA PHE A 64 1.83 -4.91 -3.78
C PHE A 64 2.10 -3.55 -3.13
N LEU A 65 1.78 -3.39 -1.85
CA LEU A 65 1.98 -2.12 -1.15
C LEU A 65 3.46 -1.74 -1.04
N ILE A 66 4.35 -2.71 -0.77
CA ILE A 66 5.81 -2.49 -0.75
C ILE A 66 6.32 -2.05 -2.13
N LEU A 67 5.91 -2.73 -3.20
CA LEU A 67 6.28 -2.35 -4.57
C LEU A 67 5.81 -0.93 -4.92
N GLY A 68 4.62 -0.55 -4.47
CA GLY A 68 4.09 0.82 -4.63
C GLY A 68 4.94 1.88 -3.92
N ILE A 69 5.39 1.60 -2.70
CA ILE A 69 6.27 2.51 -1.93
C ILE A 69 7.65 2.64 -2.58
N ILE A 70 8.24 1.53 -3.04
CA ILE A 70 9.52 1.54 -3.75
C ILE A 70 9.40 2.37 -5.02
N GLY A 71 8.35 2.13 -5.81
CA GLY A 71 8.06 2.89 -7.02
C GLY A 71 7.97 4.40 -6.75
N LEU A 72 7.26 4.80 -5.70
CA LEU A 72 7.20 6.22 -5.34
C LEU A 72 8.51 6.82 -4.89
N SER A 73 9.29 6.06 -4.14
CA SER A 73 10.60 6.51 -3.67
C SER A 73 11.50 6.83 -4.87
N ILE A 74 11.44 6.00 -5.92
CA ILE A 74 12.13 6.23 -7.20
C ILE A 74 11.58 7.48 -7.91
N PHE A 75 10.26 7.64 -8.04
CA PHE A 75 9.67 8.83 -8.65
C PHE A 75 10.04 10.13 -7.92
N ARG A 76 10.20 10.07 -6.60
CA ARG A 76 10.62 11.20 -5.77
C ARG A 76 12.09 11.57 -6.00
N ILE A 77 12.97 10.58 -6.14
CA ILE A 77 14.39 10.79 -6.53
C ILE A 77 14.47 11.49 -7.90
N LEU A 78 13.59 11.09 -8.84
CA LEU A 78 13.51 11.68 -10.18
C LEU A 78 12.78 13.04 -10.21
N LYS A 79 12.36 13.59 -9.06
CA LYS A 79 11.59 14.85 -8.94
C LYS A 79 10.26 14.83 -9.70
N LEU A 80 9.69 13.65 -9.95
CA LEU A 80 8.41 13.44 -10.64
C LEU A 80 7.25 13.36 -9.63
N ASN A 81 7.12 14.35 -8.76
CA ASN A 81 6.22 14.31 -7.59
C ASN A 81 4.74 14.12 -7.97
N LEU A 82 4.27 14.74 -9.04
CA LEU A 82 2.88 14.65 -9.50
C LEU A 82 2.56 13.26 -10.06
N ILE A 83 3.50 12.67 -10.80
CA ILE A 83 3.38 11.29 -11.31
C ILE A 83 3.40 10.31 -10.14
N GLY A 84 4.33 10.49 -9.19
CA GLY A 84 4.38 9.67 -7.97
C GLY A 84 3.07 9.75 -7.17
N LEU A 85 2.46 10.93 -7.06
CA LEU A 85 1.19 11.12 -6.37
C LEU A 85 0.04 10.38 -7.05
N ILE A 86 -0.07 10.48 -8.38
CA ILE A 86 -1.08 9.73 -9.16
C ILE A 86 -0.87 8.22 -9.01
N SER A 87 0.37 7.75 -9.11
CA SER A 87 0.72 6.34 -8.93
C SER A 87 0.34 5.81 -7.55
N ILE A 88 0.51 6.60 -6.47
CA ILE A 88 0.13 6.17 -5.12
C ILE A 88 -1.38 6.03 -4.97
N ILE A 89 -2.13 6.96 -5.55
CA ILE A 89 -3.60 6.92 -5.52
C ILE A 89 -4.07 5.66 -6.24
N LEU A 90 -3.49 5.36 -7.41
CA LEU A 90 -3.79 4.14 -8.15
C LEU A 90 -3.49 2.88 -7.32
N PHE A 91 -2.34 2.86 -6.64
CA PHE A 91 -1.93 1.74 -5.79
C PHE A 91 -2.87 1.52 -4.61
N ILE A 92 -3.30 2.60 -3.93
CA ILE A 92 -4.26 2.52 -2.83
C ILE A 92 -5.59 1.96 -3.33
N ILE A 93 -6.08 2.41 -4.49
CA ILE A 93 -7.32 1.89 -5.08
C ILE A 93 -7.18 0.39 -5.37
N ILE A 94 -6.10 -0.04 -6.03
CA ILE A 94 -5.86 -1.46 -6.35
C ILE A 94 -5.77 -2.29 -5.06
N TYR A 95 -5.07 -1.81 -4.05
CA TYR A 95 -4.99 -2.46 -2.75
C TYR A 95 -6.36 -2.61 -2.10
N LEU A 96 -7.18 -1.55 -2.06
CA LEU A 96 -8.53 -1.62 -1.50
C LEU A 96 -9.42 -2.62 -2.26
N LEU A 97 -9.33 -2.67 -3.59
CA LEU A 97 -10.10 -3.63 -4.39
C LEU A 97 -9.66 -5.08 -4.13
N THR A 98 -8.35 -5.30 -3.99
CA THR A 98 -7.77 -6.62 -3.74
C THR A 98 -8.13 -7.12 -2.33
N THR A 99 -8.04 -6.23 -1.33
CA THR A 99 -8.26 -6.57 0.08
C THR A 99 -9.74 -6.74 0.43
N ASN A 100 -10.64 -6.02 -0.25
CA ASN A 100 -12.09 -6.14 -0.05
C ASN A 100 -12.76 -7.21 -0.94
N GLY A 101 -11.97 -8.05 -1.62
CA GLY A 101 -12.49 -9.22 -2.33
C GLY A 101 -13.28 -8.94 -3.60
N LEU A 102 -13.10 -7.77 -4.25
CA LEU A 102 -13.72 -7.51 -5.56
C LEU A 102 -13.08 -8.34 -6.71
N PHE A 103 -11.98 -9.03 -6.42
CA PHE A 103 -11.24 -9.88 -7.36
C PHE A 103 -11.08 -11.34 -6.90
N ASN A 104 -11.78 -11.76 -5.84
CA ASN A 104 -11.88 -13.16 -5.37
C ASN A 104 -13.34 -13.62 -5.45
#